data_AF-A0A2T6BU13-F1
#
_entry.id   AF-A0A2T6BU13-F1
#
_cell.length_a   1.000
_cell.length_b   1.000
_cell.length_c   1.000
_cell.angle_alpha   90.00
_cell.angle_beta   90.00
_cell.angle_gamma   90.00
#
_symmetry.space_group_name_H-M   'P 1'
#
loop_
_entity.id
_entity.type
_entity.pdbx_description
1 polymer ?
#
loop_
_entity_poly.entity_id
_entity_poly.type
_entity_poly.pdbx_seq_one_letter_code
_entity_poly.pdbx_strand_id
1 'polypeptide(L)' 'MKAPKQSYVQPRLFQAIDMEAIIPQKHILRKLKDVIDFSQVHEWVAPLYSEKTG' A
#
# COMPACT_ATOMS: atom_id res chain seq x y z
N MET A 1 18.09 -4.94 -42.84
CA MET A 1 16.90 -4.48 -42.09
C MET A 1 17.22 -4.57 -40.60
N LYS A 2 17.15 -3.48 -39.84
CA LYS A 2 17.39 -3.49 -38.38
C LYS A 2 16.06 -3.73 -37.67
N ALA A 3 16.01 -4.75 -36.81
CA ALA A 3 14.82 -5.05 -36.01
C ALA A 3 14.49 -3.90 -35.04
N PRO A 4 13.22 -3.56 -34.83
CA PRO A 4 12.83 -2.53 -33.85
C PRO A 4 13.23 -3.01 -32.45
N LYS A 5 13.96 -2.17 -31.72
CA LYS A 5 14.28 -2.42 -30.31
C LYS A 5 12.98 -2.36 -29.51
N GLN A 6 12.41 -3.52 -29.17
CA GLN A 6 11.35 -3.60 -28.16
C GLN A 6 11.92 -3.12 -26.82
N SER A 7 11.43 -1.97 -26.37
CA SER A 7 11.64 -1.49 -25.00
C SER A 7 10.82 -2.37 -24.07
N TYR A 8 11.46 -3.34 -23.44
CA TYR A 8 10.85 -4.08 -22.34
C TYR A 8 10.80 -3.14 -21.14
N VAL A 9 9.64 -2.53 -20.89
CA VAL A 9 9.39 -1.81 -19.64
C VAL A 9 9.41 -2.85 -18.53
N GLN A 10 10.54 -2.98 -17.84
CA GLN A 10 10.62 -3.81 -16.65
C GLN A 10 9.76 -3.15 -15.57
N PRO A 11 8.69 -3.80 -15.08
CA PRO A 11 7.95 -3.31 -13.92
C PRO A 11 8.94 -3.14 -12.78
N ARG A 12 8.88 -2.00 -12.08
CA ARG A 12 9.69 -1.83 -10.88
C ARG A 12 9.29 -2.92 -9.89
N LEU A 13 10.25 -3.79 -9.57
CA LEU A 13 10.04 -4.95 -8.69
C LEU A 13 9.56 -4.51 -7.29
N PHE A 14 9.96 -3.30 -6.88
CA PHE A 14 9.53 -2.67 -5.63
C PHE A 14 9.24 -1.19 -5.85
N GLN A 15 8.21 -0.69 -5.17
CA GLN A 15 7.87 0.71 -5.10
C GLN A 15 7.99 1.18 -3.65
N ALA A 16 8.81 2.21 -3.43
CA ALA A 16 8.81 2.92 -2.16
C ALA A 16 7.54 3.77 -2.08
N ILE A 17 6.70 3.50 -1.09
CA ILE A 17 5.48 4.24 -0.82
C ILE A 17 5.76 5.15 0.37
N ASP A 18 5.76 6.46 0.13
CA ASP A 18 5.85 7.45 1.21
C ASP A 18 4.44 7.75 1.74
N MET A 19 4.17 7.28 2.94
CA MET A 19 2.90 7.49 3.64
C MET A 19 2.64 8.96 3.96
N GLU A 20 3.67 9.76 4.24
CA GLU A 20 3.49 11.19 4.55
C GLU A 20 3.20 11.99 3.28
N ALA A 21 3.73 11.55 2.13
CA ALA A 21 3.38 12.14 0.83
C ALA A 21 1.93 11.84 0.41
N ILE A 22 1.44 10.63 0.69
CA ILE A 22 0.10 10.19 0.27
C ILE A 22 -0.97 10.64 1.27
N ILE A 23 -0.66 10.60 2.57
CA ILE A 23 -1.58 10.94 3.65
C ILE A 23 -0.92 12.01 4.53
N PRO A 24 -0.89 13.28 4.09
CA PRO A 24 -0.30 14.37 4.88
C PRO A 24 -1.08 14.64 6.17
N GLN A 25 -0.50 15.35 7.14
CA GLN A 25 -1.09 15.55 8.47
C GLN A 25 -2.51 16.14 8.47
N LYS A 26 -2.82 17.05 7.54
CA LYS A 26 -4.15 17.67 7.43
C LYS A 26 -5.18 16.81 6.67
N HIS A 27 -4.80 15.62 6.22
CA HIS A 27 -5.63 14.75 5.41
C HIS A 27 -6.85 14.23 6.19
N ILE A 28 -7.99 14.11 5.51
CA ILE A 28 -9.26 13.68 6.12
C ILE A 28 -9.17 12.30 6.78
N LEU A 29 -8.42 11.36 6.20
CA LEU A 29 -8.23 10.03 6.76
C LEU A 29 -7.56 10.06 8.15
N ARG A 30 -6.66 11.03 8.42
CA ARG A 30 -6.06 11.19 9.75
C ARG A 30 -7.06 11.73 10.76
N LYS A 31 -7.95 12.63 10.33
CA LYS A 31 -9.04 13.11 11.19
C LYS A 31 -10.05 12.00 11.49
N LEU A 32 -10.33 11.16 10.51
CA LEU A 32 -11.25 10.03 10.66
C LEU A 32 -10.67 8.93 11.56
N LYS A 33 -9.34 8.74 11.56
CA LYS A 33 -8.64 7.84 12.50
C LYS A 33 -9.00 8.14 13.96
N ASP A 34 -9.15 9.42 14.32
CA ASP A 34 -9.43 9.80 15.71
C ASP A 34 -10.91 9.64 16.10
N VAL A 35 -11.80 9.50 15.10
CA VAL A 35 -13.25 9.45 15.30
C VAL A 35 -13.81 8.04 15.10
N ILE A 36 -13.17 7.25 14.24
CA ILE A 36 -13.60 5.89 13.88
C ILE A 36 -12.68 4.90 14.59
N ASP A 37 -13.27 4.03 15.40
CA ASP A 37 -12.56 2.89 15.95
C ASP A 37 -12.39 1.82 14.86
N PHE A 38 -11.15 1.63 14.42
CA PHE A 38 -10.76 0.61 13.44
C PHE A 38 -10.32 -0.71 14.11
N SER A 39 -10.41 -0.83 15.44
CA SER A 39 -10.05 -2.05 16.18
C SER A 39 -10.71 -3.31 15.59
N GLN A 40 -11.99 -3.20 15.26
CA GLN A 40 -12.79 -4.30 14.75
C GLN A 40 -12.41 -4.74 13.33
N VAL A 41 -11.86 -3.83 12.52
CA VAL A 41 -11.38 -4.17 11.17
C VAL A 41 -10.22 -5.16 11.26
N HIS A 42 -9.32 -4.98 12.24
CA HIS A 42 -8.20 -5.90 12.46
C HIS A 42 -8.67 -7.31 12.79
N GLU A 43 -9.76 -7.45 13.55
CA GLU A 43 -10.37 -8.75 13.86
C GLU A 43 -10.99 -9.39 12.61
N TRP A 44 -11.68 -8.61 11.79
CA TRP A 44 -12.30 -9.11 10.55
C TRP A 44 -11.27 -9.57 9.52
N VAL A 45 -10.15 -8.87 9.40
CA VAL A 45 -9.08 -9.23 8.47
C VAL A 45 -8.07 -10.21 9.05
N ALA A 46 -8.16 -10.54 10.35
CA ALA A 46 -7.24 -11.45 11.01
C ALA A 46 -7.06 -12.80 10.27
N PRO A 47 -8.14 -13.44 9.76
CA PRO A 47 -8.01 -14.70 9.01
C PRO A 47 -7.35 -14.56 7.64
N LEU A 48 -7.21 -13.33 7.12
CA LEU A 48 -6.61 -13.06 5.81
C LEU A 48 -5.10 -12.84 5.88
N TYR A 49 -4.54 -12.62 7.07
CA TYR A 49 -3.10 -12.56 7.23
C TYR A 49 -2.52 -13.96 7.05
N SER A 50 -1.46 -14.03 6.25
CA SER A 50 -0.61 -15.22 6.20
C SER A 50 -0.11 -15.54 7.61
N GLU A 51 -0.08 -16.82 7.97
CA GLU A 51 0.52 -17.27 9.22
C GLU A 51 1.94 -16.68 9.33
N LYS A 52 2.29 -16.26 10.55
CA LYS A 52 3.60 -15.69 10.83
C LYS A 52 4.63 -16.81 10.72
N THR A 53 5.15 -17.05 9.53
CA THR A 53 6.30 -17.92 9.33
C THR A 53 7.49 -17.23 9.98
N GLY A 54 7.81 -17.66 11.21
CA GLY A 54 8.99 -17.22 11.95
C GLY A 54 10.28 -17.63 11.26
#